data_AF-E3MY24-F1
#
_entry.id   AF-E3MY24-F1
#
_cell.length_a   1.000
_cell.length_b   1.000
_cell.length_c   1.000
_cell.angle_alpha   90.00
_cell.angle_beta   90.00
_cell.angle_gamma   90.00
#
_symmetry.space_group_name_H-M   'P 1'
#
loop_
_entity.id
_entity.type
_entity.pdbx_description
1 polymer ?
#
loop_
_entity_poly.entity_id
_entity_poly.type
_entity_poly.pdbx_seq_one_letter_code
_entity_poly.pdbx_strand_id
1 'polypeptide(L)'
;MSTTLFLWFFSTTYFYTEISGSHYPLKTPIFIDPELDKISYDLISTEEHEKLTGNVFKHRMADFISRILLEEAQTIIGLSELRSVLGFAPSEVWKKRQPPSEEEVDAAPTVEAYYMLKEPISKYQISRQDEFLPELIPPAITFLEDRFPGIRRVYRRDLEEKFRSLGGKIDKNGVDDMIHEFRKIQSRVMHGNSYYFSYQSAYAS
;
A
#
# COMPACT_ATOMS: atom_id res chain seq x y z
N MET A 1 1.18 53.22 -50.99
CA MET A 1 0.32 54.15 -50.22
C MET A 1 -0.66 53.26 -49.44
N SER A 2 -0.39 52.96 -48.15
CA SER A 2 -1.02 53.56 -46.95
C SER A 2 -2.55 53.67 -47.10
N THR A 3 -3.40 53.08 -46.26
CA THR A 3 -3.58 53.42 -44.84
C THR A 3 -4.49 52.44 -44.06
N THR A 4 -4.22 52.36 -42.74
CA THR A 4 -5.15 52.31 -41.58
C THR A 4 -5.95 51.05 -41.17
N LEU A 5 -5.51 50.52 -40.02
CA LEU A 5 -6.24 49.94 -38.88
C LEU A 5 -7.67 50.47 -38.66
N PHE A 6 -8.61 49.59 -38.31
CA PHE A 6 -9.71 49.91 -37.41
C PHE A 6 -9.97 48.74 -36.45
N LEU A 7 -9.61 48.95 -35.19
CA LEU A 7 -10.01 48.13 -34.05
C LEU A 7 -11.47 48.48 -33.71
N TRP A 8 -12.31 47.47 -33.50
CA TRP A 8 -13.57 47.65 -32.79
C TRP A 8 -13.65 46.66 -31.64
N PHE A 9 -13.55 47.24 -30.44
CA PHE A 9 -13.85 46.65 -29.15
C PHE A 9 -15.35 46.40 -29.04
N PHE A 10 -15.75 45.21 -28.60
CA PHE A 10 -16.95 45.06 -27.79
C PHE A 10 -16.56 44.40 -26.47
N SER A 11 -16.54 45.22 -25.43
CA SER A 11 -16.51 44.79 -24.05
C SER A 11 -17.93 44.48 -23.59
N THR A 12 -18.11 43.32 -22.95
CA THR A 12 -19.10 43.17 -21.88
C THR A 12 -18.51 42.29 -20.80
N THR A 13 -17.90 42.97 -19.83
CA THR A 13 -17.57 42.49 -18.50
C THR A 13 -18.85 42.09 -17.75
N TYR A 14 -18.88 40.89 -17.15
CA TYR A 14 -19.66 40.64 -15.94
C TYR A 14 -18.77 39.97 -14.87
N PHE A 15 -18.41 40.84 -13.92
CA PHE A 15 -18.08 40.67 -12.51
C PHE A 15 -17.54 39.34 -11.95
N TYR A 16 -16.34 39.47 -11.39
CA TYR A 16 -15.72 38.72 -10.30
C TYR A 16 -16.66 38.46 -9.12
N THR A 17 -16.56 37.26 -8.55
CA THR A 17 -16.36 37.10 -7.09
C THR A 17 -15.24 36.10 -6.82
N GLU A 18 -14.36 36.50 -5.91
CA GLU A 18 -13.21 35.76 -5.38
C GLU A 18 -13.61 34.43 -4.75
N ILE A 19 -12.83 33.38 -5.02
CA ILE A 19 -12.45 32.43 -3.97
C ILE A 19 -10.92 32.43 -3.91
N SER A 20 -10.43 33.20 -2.95
CA SER A 20 -9.05 33.18 -2.48
C SER A 20 -8.70 31.78 -1.95
N GLY A 21 -7.54 31.26 -2.37
CA GLY A 21 -6.67 30.48 -1.47
C GLY A 21 -6.80 28.96 -1.51
N SER A 22 -6.04 28.31 -2.40
CA SER A 22 -4.95 27.44 -1.96
C SER A 22 -4.11 27.03 -3.17
N HIS A 23 -2.90 27.57 -3.16
CA HIS A 23 -1.83 27.22 -4.08
C HIS A 23 -1.37 25.80 -3.73
N TYR A 24 -1.97 24.76 -4.33
CA TYR A 24 -1.37 23.43 -4.28
C TYR A 24 -0.29 23.37 -5.36
N PRO A 25 1.01 23.33 -5.02
CA PRO A 25 2.02 23.06 -6.03
C PRO A 25 1.78 21.65 -6.57
N LEU A 26 1.47 21.60 -7.85
CA LEU A 26 1.45 20.38 -8.65
C LEU A 26 2.82 19.70 -8.55
N LYS A 27 2.79 18.42 -8.19
CA LYS A 27 3.78 17.39 -8.58
C LYS A 27 5.18 17.53 -7.99
N THR A 28 5.36 17.05 -6.75
CA THR A 28 6.63 16.41 -6.40
C THR A 28 6.88 15.25 -7.38
N PRO A 29 8.11 15.09 -7.93
CA PRO A 29 8.44 13.88 -8.67
C PRO A 29 8.18 12.70 -7.74
N ILE A 30 7.38 11.74 -8.19
CA ILE A 30 7.33 10.43 -7.54
C ILE A 30 8.76 9.91 -7.68
N PHE A 31 9.56 10.02 -6.63
CA PHE A 31 10.82 9.30 -6.55
C PHE A 31 10.42 7.83 -6.45
N ILE A 32 10.28 7.20 -7.62
CA ILE A 32 10.15 5.76 -7.69
C ILE A 32 11.50 5.26 -7.23
N ASP A 33 11.48 4.56 -6.10
CA ASP A 33 12.67 3.94 -5.57
C ASP A 33 13.20 2.96 -6.64
N PRO A 34 14.46 3.04 -7.04
CA PRO A 34 15.05 2.10 -8.00
C PRO A 34 14.91 0.62 -7.59
N GLU A 35 14.67 0.34 -6.30
CA GLU A 35 14.32 -1.01 -5.83
C GLU A 35 12.87 -1.40 -6.17
N LEU A 36 11.94 -0.45 -6.22
CA LEU A 36 10.52 -0.65 -6.57
C LEU A 36 10.32 -0.82 -8.09
N ASP A 37 11.12 -0.14 -8.91
CA ASP A 37 11.10 -0.32 -10.39
C ASP A 37 11.43 -1.75 -10.82
N LYS A 38 12.08 -2.54 -9.94
CA LYS A 38 12.44 -3.93 -10.20
C LYS A 38 11.37 -4.93 -9.78
N ILE A 39 10.34 -4.49 -9.06
CA ILE A 39 9.29 -5.35 -8.51
C ILE A 39 8.09 -5.26 -9.45
N SER A 40 8.09 -6.10 -10.48
CA SER A 40 6.95 -6.28 -11.38
C SER A 40 6.49 -7.73 -11.33
N TYR A 41 5.26 -7.97 -10.88
CA TYR A 41 4.66 -9.31 -10.86
C TYR A 41 4.33 -9.83 -12.26
N ASP A 42 4.29 -8.96 -13.27
CA ASP A 42 4.13 -9.39 -14.67
C ASP A 42 5.38 -10.12 -15.20
N LEU A 43 6.49 -10.09 -14.46
CA LEU A 43 7.68 -10.90 -14.74
C LEU A 43 7.59 -12.33 -14.16
N ILE A 44 6.56 -12.64 -13.37
CA ILE A 44 6.31 -13.98 -12.86
C ILE A 44 5.74 -14.83 -14.00
N SER A 45 6.38 -15.96 -14.28
CA SER A 45 5.92 -16.87 -15.31
C SER A 45 4.65 -17.62 -14.89
N THR A 46 3.88 -18.14 -15.85
CA THR A 46 2.70 -18.96 -15.57
C THR A 46 3.03 -20.16 -14.68
N GLU A 47 4.17 -20.83 -14.91
CA GLU A 47 4.60 -21.97 -14.10
C GLU A 47 4.87 -21.59 -12.64
N GLU A 48 5.41 -20.38 -12.41
CA GLU A 48 5.66 -19.88 -11.06
C GLU A 48 4.38 -19.48 -10.35
N HIS A 49 3.41 -18.87 -11.06
CA HIS A 49 2.07 -18.64 -10.53
C HIS A 49 1.40 -19.97 -10.12
N GLU A 50 1.50 -21.01 -10.93
CA GLU A 50 0.97 -22.34 -10.59
C GLU A 50 1.68 -22.92 -9.36
N LYS A 51 3.01 -22.86 -9.32
CA LYS A 51 3.81 -23.35 -8.19
C LYS A 51 3.47 -22.63 -6.87
N LEU A 52 3.28 -21.30 -6.91
CA LEU A 52 2.85 -20.51 -5.75
C LEU A 52 1.52 -20.98 -5.17
N THR A 53 0.65 -21.52 -6.02
CA THR A 53 -0.66 -22.07 -5.61
C THR A 53 -0.62 -23.56 -5.29
N GLY A 54 0.56 -24.14 -5.08
CA GLY A 54 0.73 -25.57 -4.82
C GLY A 54 0.37 -26.44 -6.04
N ASN A 55 0.36 -25.87 -7.25
CA ASN A 55 -0.11 -26.50 -8.49
C ASN A 55 -1.58 -26.95 -8.47
N VAL A 56 -2.37 -26.49 -7.50
CA VAL A 56 -3.81 -26.79 -7.41
C VAL A 56 -4.58 -26.04 -8.49
N PHE A 57 -4.22 -24.77 -8.73
CA PHE A 57 -4.79 -23.96 -9.78
C PHE A 57 -3.89 -23.92 -11.01
N LYS A 58 -4.50 -23.66 -12.16
CA LYS A 58 -3.83 -23.62 -13.47
C LYS A 58 -4.14 -22.34 -14.21
N HIS A 59 -3.20 -21.92 -15.05
CA HIS A 59 -3.35 -20.79 -15.97
C HIS A 59 -3.89 -19.52 -15.27
N ARG A 60 -4.99 -18.96 -15.79
CA ARG A 60 -5.60 -17.71 -15.29
C ARG A 60 -6.02 -17.78 -13.82
N MET A 61 -6.43 -18.96 -13.34
CA MET A 61 -6.82 -19.09 -11.93
C MET A 61 -5.58 -19.06 -11.02
N ALA A 62 -4.48 -19.67 -11.46
CA ALA A 62 -3.22 -19.61 -10.71
C ALA A 62 -2.68 -18.18 -10.65
N ASP A 63 -2.70 -17.45 -11.77
CA ASP A 63 -2.34 -16.02 -11.81
C ASP A 63 -3.19 -15.20 -10.82
N PHE A 64 -4.52 -15.36 -10.87
CA PHE A 64 -5.42 -14.63 -9.96
C PHE A 64 -5.14 -14.93 -8.48
N ILE A 65 -5.09 -16.20 -8.09
CA ILE A 65 -4.88 -16.59 -6.69
C ILE A 65 -3.48 -16.23 -6.21
N SER A 66 -2.44 -16.44 -7.03
CA SER A 66 -1.08 -16.09 -6.63
C SER A 66 -0.89 -14.59 -6.45
N ARG A 67 -1.52 -13.72 -7.26
CA ARG A 67 -1.50 -12.26 -7.05
C ARG A 67 -2.05 -11.89 -5.67
N ILE A 68 -3.16 -12.51 -5.26
CA ILE A 68 -3.74 -12.33 -3.92
C ILE A 68 -2.75 -12.77 -2.83
N LEU A 69 -2.13 -13.94 -2.99
CA LEU A 69 -1.15 -14.45 -2.03
C LEU A 69 0.08 -13.54 -1.92
N LEU A 70 0.55 -12.99 -3.03
CA LEU A 70 1.70 -12.09 -3.07
C LEU A 70 1.38 -10.73 -2.45
N GLU A 71 0.17 -10.19 -2.63
CA GLU A 71 -0.29 -8.98 -1.92
C GLU A 71 -0.32 -9.20 -0.39
N GLU A 72 -0.84 -10.34 0.06
CA GLU A 72 -0.87 -10.68 1.49
C GLU A 72 0.51 -10.94 2.06
N ALA A 73 1.36 -11.69 1.36
CA ALA A 73 2.73 -11.95 1.76
C ALA A 73 3.54 -10.66 1.89
N GLN A 74 3.43 -9.75 0.92
CA GLN A 74 4.05 -8.43 0.98
C GLN A 74 3.56 -7.62 2.20
N THR A 75 2.25 -7.66 2.48
CA THR A 75 1.66 -7.00 3.64
C THR A 75 2.25 -7.54 4.95
N ILE A 76 2.39 -8.86 5.07
CA ILE A 76 2.96 -9.52 6.25
C ILE A 76 4.44 -9.16 6.42
N ILE A 77 5.22 -9.12 5.34
CA ILE A 77 6.63 -8.68 5.38
C ILE A 77 6.71 -7.25 5.92
N GLY A 78 5.90 -6.33 5.40
CA GLY A 78 5.91 -4.95 5.86
C GLY A 78 5.44 -4.77 7.31
N LEU A 79 4.43 -5.53 7.75
CA LEU A 79 3.99 -5.54 9.15
C LEU A 79 5.07 -6.09 10.08
N SER A 80 5.80 -7.13 9.66
CA SER A 80 6.95 -7.65 10.38
C SER A 80 8.02 -6.57 10.59
N GLU A 81 8.32 -5.78 9.56
CA GLU A 81 9.26 -4.66 9.68
C GLU A 81 8.73 -3.54 10.58
N LEU A 82 7.44 -3.20 10.47
CA LEU A 82 6.79 -2.19 11.33
C LEU A 82 6.90 -2.55 12.81
N ARG A 83 6.59 -3.80 13.17
CA ARG A 83 6.71 -4.29 14.55
C ARG A 83 8.16 -4.26 15.02
N SER A 84 9.10 -4.68 14.17
CA SER A 84 10.52 -4.65 14.47
C SER A 84 11.03 -3.24 14.76
N VAL A 85 10.65 -2.25 13.94
CA VAL A 85 11.05 -0.84 14.12
C VAL A 85 10.46 -0.26 15.41
N LEU A 86 9.23 -0.63 15.74
CA LEU A 86 8.56 -0.19 16.97
C LEU A 86 9.06 -0.93 18.23
N GLY A 87 9.86 -1.99 18.07
CA GLY A 87 10.32 -2.82 19.18
C GLY A 87 9.23 -3.72 19.77
N PHE A 88 8.17 -4.01 19.01
CA PHE A 88 7.05 -4.86 19.43
C PHE A 88 7.32 -6.33 19.12
N ALA A 89 6.67 -7.22 19.87
CA ALA A 89 6.80 -8.65 19.64
C ALA A 89 6.33 -9.03 18.22
N PRO A 90 6.97 -9.99 17.53
CA PRO A 90 6.50 -10.49 16.24
C PRO A 90 5.04 -10.97 16.30
N SER A 91 4.31 -10.83 15.19
CA SER A 91 2.92 -11.30 15.12
C SER A 91 2.85 -12.81 14.95
N GLU A 92 1.72 -13.39 15.35
CA GLU A 92 1.36 -14.78 15.02
C GLU A 92 1.13 -14.94 13.50
N VAL A 93 1.12 -16.19 13.06
CA VAL A 93 0.75 -16.60 11.69
C VAL A 93 -0.59 -15.94 11.29
N TRP A 94 -0.72 -15.62 10.00
CA TRP A 94 -1.95 -15.05 9.41
C TRP A 94 -3.21 -15.72 9.97
N LYS A 95 -4.14 -14.92 10.50
CA LYS A 95 -5.42 -15.39 11.05
C LYS A 95 -6.55 -14.41 10.72
N LYS A 96 -7.78 -14.91 10.69
CA LYS A 96 -8.99 -14.07 10.63
C LYS A 96 -9.03 -13.15 11.85
N ARG A 97 -9.42 -11.89 11.65
CA ARG A 97 -9.53 -10.86 12.71
C ARG A 97 -10.76 -10.02 12.48
N GLN A 98 -11.42 -9.64 13.57
CA GLN A 98 -12.45 -8.61 13.54
C GLN A 98 -11.82 -7.26 13.90
N PRO A 99 -12.28 -6.15 13.29
CA PRO A 99 -11.91 -4.82 13.75
C PRO A 99 -12.30 -4.64 15.23
N PRO A 100 -11.47 -3.99 16.05
CA PRO A 100 -11.81 -3.69 17.44
C PRO A 100 -12.91 -2.62 17.53
N SER A 101 -13.59 -2.54 18.66
CA SER A 101 -14.49 -1.42 18.97
C SER A 101 -13.70 -0.16 19.37
N GLU A 102 -14.34 1.01 19.32
CA GLU A 102 -13.72 2.26 19.77
C GLU A 102 -13.39 2.21 21.27
N GLU A 103 -14.27 1.62 22.08
CA GLU A 103 -14.07 1.46 23.52
C GLU A 103 -12.87 0.55 23.83
N GLU A 104 -12.66 -0.53 23.06
CA GLU A 104 -11.49 -1.40 23.21
C GLU A 104 -10.19 -0.66 22.91
N VAL A 105 -10.18 0.17 21.85
CA VAL A 105 -9.03 0.98 21.45
C VAL A 105 -8.70 2.05 22.49
N ASP A 106 -9.71 2.73 23.02
CA ASP A 106 -9.54 3.76 24.04
C ASP A 106 -9.04 3.16 25.37
N ALA A 107 -9.57 2.01 25.75
CA ALA A 107 -9.20 1.28 26.96
C ALA A 107 -7.82 0.59 26.88
N ALA A 108 -7.12 0.64 25.75
CA ALA A 108 -5.83 -0.01 25.57
C ALA A 108 -4.80 0.44 26.63
N PRO A 109 -4.25 -0.50 27.46
CA PRO A 109 -3.46 -0.17 28.65
C PRO A 109 -2.01 0.22 28.33
N THR A 110 -1.50 -0.15 27.16
CA THR A 110 -0.14 0.12 26.70
C THR A 110 -0.14 0.57 25.25
N VAL A 111 0.96 1.18 24.80
CA VAL A 111 1.12 1.57 23.38
C VAL A 111 1.17 0.34 22.46
N GLU A 112 1.79 -0.76 22.90
CA GLU A 112 1.80 -2.02 22.14
C GLU A 112 0.39 -2.65 22.06
N ALA A 113 -0.38 -2.65 23.15
CA ALA A 113 -1.76 -3.13 23.13
C ALA A 113 -2.63 -2.28 22.18
N TYR A 114 -2.43 -0.96 22.20
CA TYR A 114 -3.09 -0.04 21.27
C TYR A 114 -2.72 -0.35 19.82
N TYR A 115 -1.44 -0.59 19.55
CA TYR A 115 -0.98 -1.02 18.24
C TYR A 115 -1.60 -2.35 17.82
N MET A 116 -1.67 -3.35 18.70
CA MET A 116 -2.25 -4.65 18.35
C MET A 116 -3.72 -4.57 17.93
N LEU A 117 -4.48 -3.64 18.52
CA LEU A 117 -5.86 -3.36 18.13
C LEU A 117 -5.94 -2.64 16.78
N LYS A 118 -5.05 -1.67 16.52
CA LYS A 118 -5.06 -0.86 15.29
C LYS A 118 -4.21 -1.40 14.14
N GLU A 119 -3.45 -2.47 14.36
CA GLU A 119 -2.57 -3.05 13.37
C GLU A 119 -3.35 -3.29 12.07
N PRO A 120 -2.83 -2.84 10.91
CA PRO A 120 -3.51 -3.02 9.65
C PRO A 120 -3.96 -4.47 9.43
N ILE A 121 -5.25 -4.60 9.10
CA ILE A 121 -5.90 -5.87 8.81
C ILE A 121 -6.17 -5.91 7.30
N SER A 122 -5.86 -7.03 6.64
CA SER A 122 -6.20 -7.19 5.23
C SER A 122 -7.68 -7.48 5.03
N LYS A 123 -8.19 -7.20 3.82
CA LYS A 123 -9.59 -7.51 3.45
C LYS A 123 -9.89 -9.01 3.59
N TYR A 124 -8.91 -9.88 3.40
CA TYR A 124 -9.06 -11.33 3.50
C TYR A 124 -9.12 -11.83 4.95
N GLN A 125 -8.52 -11.09 5.90
CA GLN A 125 -8.63 -11.40 7.32
C GLN A 125 -10.01 -11.04 7.91
N ILE A 126 -10.70 -10.06 7.32
CA ILE A 126 -12.04 -9.60 7.76
C ILE A 126 -13.15 -10.37 7.03
N SER A 127 -12.86 -10.88 5.82
CA SER A 127 -13.85 -11.54 4.98
C SER A 127 -14.50 -12.75 5.68
N ARG A 128 -15.82 -12.84 5.54
CA ARG A 128 -16.60 -14.02 5.92
C ARG A 128 -16.54 -15.13 4.86
N GLN A 129 -15.98 -14.87 3.69
CA GLN A 129 -15.84 -15.85 2.62
C GLN A 129 -14.68 -16.80 2.93
N ASP A 130 -14.95 -18.10 2.82
CA ASP A 130 -14.01 -19.18 3.15
C ASP A 130 -13.06 -19.54 1.98
N GLU A 131 -12.75 -18.56 1.13
CA GLU A 131 -12.02 -18.77 -0.13
C GLU A 131 -10.51 -18.47 -0.03
N PHE A 132 -10.04 -18.05 1.16
CA PHE A 132 -8.62 -17.76 1.36
C PHE A 132 -7.87 -19.02 1.78
N LEU A 133 -6.63 -19.18 1.30
CA LEU A 133 -5.75 -20.34 1.55
C LEU A 133 -4.54 -19.91 2.40
N PRO A 134 -4.69 -19.74 3.74
CA PRO A 134 -3.60 -19.30 4.63
C PRO A 134 -2.35 -20.17 4.55
N GLU A 135 -2.51 -21.46 4.26
CA GLU A 135 -1.43 -22.42 4.14
C GLU A 135 -0.45 -22.09 3.00
N LEU A 136 -0.89 -21.31 2.00
CA LEU A 136 -0.05 -20.88 0.88
C LEU A 136 0.73 -19.58 1.17
N ILE A 137 0.49 -18.95 2.31
CA ILE A 137 1.16 -17.69 2.68
C ILE A 137 2.66 -17.87 2.97
N PRO A 138 3.12 -18.84 3.79
CA PRO A 138 4.55 -19.00 4.04
C PRO A 138 5.38 -19.25 2.76
N PRO A 139 4.95 -20.11 1.81
CA PRO A 139 5.61 -20.24 0.51
C PRO A 139 5.63 -18.94 -0.30
N ALA A 140 4.55 -18.14 -0.28
CA ALA A 140 4.50 -16.87 -0.98
C ALA A 140 5.44 -15.82 -0.38
N ILE A 141 5.58 -15.78 0.96
CA ILE A 141 6.58 -14.95 1.63
C ILE A 141 7.98 -15.35 1.19
N THR A 142 8.30 -16.64 1.24
CA THR A 142 9.61 -17.18 0.84
C THR A 142 9.94 -16.77 -0.61
N PHE A 143 8.97 -16.93 -1.53
CA PHE A 143 9.14 -16.54 -2.92
C PHE A 143 9.46 -15.04 -3.08
N LEU A 144 8.75 -14.16 -2.36
CA LEU A 144 9.01 -12.72 -2.42
C LEU A 144 10.38 -12.36 -1.85
N GLU A 145 10.80 -12.99 -0.76
CA GLU A 145 12.10 -12.74 -0.16
C GLU A 145 13.25 -13.17 -1.08
N ASP A 146 13.10 -14.30 -1.77
CA ASP A 146 14.10 -14.81 -2.71
C ASP A 146 14.17 -13.95 -3.98
N ARG A 147 13.00 -13.65 -4.57
CA ARG A 147 12.94 -13.01 -5.89
C ARG A 147 13.01 -11.49 -5.83
N PHE A 148 12.44 -10.90 -4.79
CA PHE A 148 12.30 -9.46 -4.62
C PHE A 148 12.75 -9.02 -3.21
N PRO A 149 14.01 -9.29 -2.81
CA PRO A 149 14.49 -8.95 -1.47
C PRO A 149 14.46 -7.43 -1.18
N GLY A 150 14.32 -6.60 -2.22
CA GLY A 150 14.12 -5.15 -2.10
C GLY A 150 12.85 -4.77 -1.34
N ILE A 151 11.78 -5.59 -1.38
CA ILE A 151 10.53 -5.29 -0.67
C ILE A 151 10.80 -5.05 0.82
N ARG A 152 11.50 -5.99 1.47
CA ARG A 152 11.82 -5.89 2.90
C ARG A 152 12.73 -4.68 3.19
N ARG A 153 13.69 -4.38 2.31
CA ARG A 153 14.61 -3.24 2.45
C ARG A 153 13.88 -1.91 2.39
N VAL A 154 12.95 -1.74 1.44
CA VAL A 154 12.13 -0.52 1.31
C VAL A 154 11.30 -0.31 2.56
N TYR A 155 10.60 -1.34 3.05
CA TYR A 155 9.84 -1.23 4.29
C TYR A 155 10.71 -0.84 5.47
N ARG A 156 11.80 -1.57 5.71
CA ARG A 156 12.70 -1.28 6.84
C ARG A 156 13.23 0.14 6.78
N ARG A 157 13.82 0.55 5.65
CA ARG A 157 14.42 1.87 5.49
C ARG A 157 13.43 3.00 5.76
N ASP A 158 12.27 2.96 5.10
CA ASP A 158 11.30 4.06 5.15
C ASP A 158 10.63 4.14 6.53
N LEU A 159 10.38 2.98 7.17
CA LEU A 159 9.85 2.94 8.53
C LEU A 159 10.87 3.42 9.57
N GLU A 160 12.14 3.03 9.46
CA GLU A 160 13.21 3.53 10.33
C GLU A 160 13.42 5.04 10.20
N GLU A 161 13.30 5.58 8.98
CA GLU A 161 13.34 7.02 8.74
C GLU A 161 12.18 7.75 9.42
N LYS A 162 10.95 7.26 9.23
CA LYS A 162 9.78 7.82 9.91
C LYS A 162 9.91 7.73 11.43
N PHE A 163 10.34 6.60 11.97
CA PHE A 163 10.52 6.41 13.41
C PHE A 163 11.56 7.38 14.00
N ARG A 164 12.69 7.60 13.30
CA ARG A 164 13.69 8.61 13.69
C ARG A 164 13.12 10.03 13.66
N SER A 165 12.28 10.35 12.68
CA SER A 165 11.63 11.66 12.58
C SER A 165 10.69 11.95 13.76
N LEU A 166 10.18 10.91 14.42
CA LEU A 166 9.35 11.00 15.64
C LEU A 166 10.19 11.07 16.93
N GLY A 167 11.52 11.11 16.83
CA GLY A 167 12.42 11.19 17.99
C GLY A 167 12.66 9.85 18.70
N GLY A 168 12.30 8.73 18.09
CA GLY A 168 12.60 7.38 18.58
C GLY A 168 11.83 6.95 19.83
N LYS A 169 10.81 7.70 20.24
CA LYS A 169 9.85 7.31 21.28
C LYS A 169 8.45 7.31 20.68
N ILE A 170 7.64 6.33 21.05
CA ILE A 170 6.32 6.12 20.44
C ILE A 170 5.23 6.19 21.51
N ASP A 171 4.25 7.06 21.27
CA ASP A 171 2.96 7.10 21.97
C ASP A 171 1.85 6.60 21.04
N LYS A 172 0.58 6.69 21.47
CA LYS A 172 -0.57 6.26 20.65
C LYS A 172 -0.66 7.04 19.32
N ASN A 173 -0.34 8.34 19.32
CA ASN A 173 -0.37 9.17 18.12
C ASN A 173 0.78 8.80 17.16
N GLY A 174 1.96 8.53 17.69
CA GLY A 174 3.10 8.03 16.92
C GLY A 174 2.80 6.68 16.27
N VAL A 175 2.07 5.78 16.95
CA VAL A 175 1.59 4.53 16.35
C VAL A 175 0.72 4.80 15.13
N ASP A 176 -0.22 5.75 15.22
CA ASP A 176 -1.08 6.11 14.10
C ASP A 176 -0.28 6.67 12.91
N ASP A 177 0.70 7.52 13.18
CA ASP A 177 1.64 8.04 12.18
C ASP A 177 2.44 6.94 11.49
N MET A 178 2.91 5.95 12.26
CA MET A 178 3.68 4.82 11.74
C MET A 178 2.81 3.87 10.91
N ILE A 179 1.57 3.63 11.33
CA ILE A 179 0.58 2.87 10.55
C ILE A 179 0.24 3.60 9.25
N HIS A 180 0.09 4.93 9.30
CA HIS A 180 -0.14 5.74 8.11
C HIS A 180 1.03 5.62 7.12
N GLU A 181 2.27 5.73 7.59
CA GLU A 181 3.44 5.58 6.74
C GLU A 181 3.56 4.16 6.16
N PHE A 182 3.30 3.13 6.97
CA PHE A 182 3.21 1.74 6.49
C PHE A 182 2.24 1.61 5.31
N ARG A 183 1.03 2.19 5.40
CA ARG A 183 0.04 2.14 4.31
C ARG A 183 0.53 2.87 3.05
N LYS A 184 1.26 3.97 3.20
CA LYS A 184 1.88 4.67 2.06
C LYS A 184 2.94 3.81 1.38
N ILE A 185 3.81 3.17 2.16
CA ILE A 185 4.84 2.26 1.63
C ILE A 185 4.18 1.06 0.95
N GLN A 186 3.19 0.44 1.61
CA GLN A 186 2.42 -0.67 1.06
C GLN A 186 1.79 -0.30 -0.28
N SER A 187 1.16 0.88 -0.36
CA SER A 187 0.61 1.39 -1.61
C SER A 187 1.69 1.58 -2.67
N ARG A 188 2.85 2.14 -2.34
CA ARG A 188 3.96 2.30 -3.32
C ARG A 188 4.50 0.97 -3.82
N VAL A 189 4.67 -0.01 -2.93
CA VAL A 189 5.08 -1.37 -3.31
C VAL A 189 4.01 -1.99 -4.19
N MET A 190 2.73 -1.94 -3.81
CA MET A 190 1.61 -2.43 -4.62
C MET A 190 1.46 -1.73 -5.97
N HIS A 191 1.72 -0.42 -6.07
CA HIS A 191 1.68 0.31 -7.34
C HIS A 191 2.90 0.04 -8.22
N GLY A 192 4.09 -0.18 -7.63
CA GLY A 192 5.19 -0.84 -8.34
C GLY A 192 4.76 -2.21 -8.88
N ASN A 193 3.95 -2.95 -8.10
CA ASN A 193 3.40 -4.25 -8.45
C ASN A 193 2.22 -4.22 -9.45
N SER A 194 1.61 -3.05 -9.71
CA SER A 194 0.33 -2.91 -10.42
C SER A 194 0.41 -1.87 -11.53
N TYR A 195 0.99 -2.25 -12.66
CA TYR A 195 0.56 -1.75 -13.95
C TYR A 195 -0.30 -2.84 -14.61
N TYR A 196 -1.60 -3.02 -14.26
CA TYR A 196 -2.59 -3.60 -15.22
C TYR A 196 -4.05 -3.65 -14.75
N PHE A 197 -4.38 -3.55 -13.44
CA PHE A 197 -5.80 -3.71 -13.03
C PHE A 197 -6.69 -2.48 -13.24
N SER A 198 -6.16 -1.26 -13.31
CA SER A 198 -6.95 -0.06 -13.61
C SER A 198 -7.40 0.02 -15.08
N TYR A 199 -6.83 -0.79 -15.98
CA TYR A 199 -7.19 -0.79 -17.40
C TYR A 199 -8.36 -1.73 -17.74
N GLN A 200 -8.65 -2.77 -16.95
CA GLN A 200 -9.71 -3.73 -17.30
C GLN A 200 -11.10 -3.40 -16.74
N SER A 201 -11.24 -2.52 -15.74
CA SER A 201 -12.57 -2.06 -15.28
C SER A 201 -13.10 -0.84 -16.04
N ALA A 202 -12.23 -0.14 -16.79
CA ALA A 202 -12.59 1.07 -17.53
C ALA A 202 -13.10 0.80 -18.97
N TYR A 203 -13.01 -0.44 -19.46
CA TYR A 203 -13.42 -0.83 -20.82
C TYR A 203 -14.38 -2.03 -20.88
N ALA A 204 -15.00 -2.39 -19.75
CA ALA A 204 -16.00 -3.46 -19.67
C ALA A 204 -17.43 -2.91 -19.40
N SER A 205 -17.72 -1.71 -19.91
CA SER A 205 -19.06 -1.11 -19.96
C SER A 205 -19.44 -0.72 -21.37
#